data_AF-A0A8F5C0K0-F1
#
_entry.id   AF-A0A8F5C0K0-F1
#
_cell.length_a   1.000
_cell.length_b   1.000
_cell.length_c   1.000
_cell.angle_alpha   90.00
_cell.angle_beta   90.00
_cell.angle_gamma   90.00
#
_symmetry.space_group_name_H-M   'P 1'
#
loop_
_entity.id
_entity.type
_entity.pdbx_description
1 polymer ?
#
loop_
_entity_poly.entity_id
_entity_poly.type
_entity_poly.pdbx_seq_one_letter_code
_entity_poly.pdbx_strand_id
1 'polypeptide(L)'
;MSSEAFPTAVRSTGFAITDGIGHLGGVIGPLLLFPLIEIIGPLPAWVILGLPAPFAAALLWFTIPKTVGVRLEEVNEAYREGTAQR
;
A
#
# COMPACT_ATOMS: atom_id res chain seq x y z
N MET A 1 2.39 0.39 5.22
CA MET A 1 1.06 0.85 5.70
C MET A 1 1.03 0.71 7.22
N SER A 2 0.32 1.58 7.95
CA SER A 2 0.24 1.50 9.43
C SER A 2 -0.83 0.49 9.86
N SER A 3 -0.67 -0.08 11.05
CA SER A 3 -1.63 -1.02 11.65
C SER A 3 -2.98 -0.37 11.99
N GLU A 4 -3.03 0.96 12.11
CA GLU A 4 -4.25 1.75 12.32
C GLU A 4 -5.19 1.74 11.10
N ALA A 5 -4.69 1.36 9.92
CA ALA A 5 -5.50 1.22 8.71
C ALA A 5 -6.40 -0.02 8.71
N PHE A 6 -6.29 -0.87 9.73
CA PHE A 6 -7.02 -2.12 9.83
C PHE A 6 -7.84 -2.21 11.13
N PRO A 7 -9.08 -2.73 11.06
CA PRO A 7 -9.85 -3.01 12.26
C PRO A 7 -9.20 -4.14 13.05
N THR A 8 -9.39 -4.13 14.36
CA THR A 8 -8.74 -5.03 15.33
C THR A 8 -8.88 -6.50 14.95
N ALA A 9 -10.04 -6.90 14.40
CA ALA A 9 -10.32 -8.29 14.01
C ALA A 9 -9.36 -8.86 12.95
N VAL A 10 -8.82 -8.02 12.07
CA VAL A 10 -7.93 -8.46 10.97
C VAL A 10 -6.58 -7.76 10.96
N ARG A 11 -6.30 -6.92 11.97
CA ARG A 11 -5.14 -6.02 11.98
C ARG A 11 -3.81 -6.73 11.76
N SER A 12 -3.58 -7.82 12.48
CA SER A 12 -2.32 -8.57 12.38
C SER A 12 -2.13 -9.17 10.98
N THR A 13 -3.15 -9.84 10.45
CA THR A 13 -3.11 -10.47 9.13
C THR A 13 -3.00 -9.45 8.01
N GLY A 14 -3.80 -8.37 8.04
CA GLY A 14 -3.75 -7.31 7.04
C GLY A 14 -2.40 -6.61 7.01
N PHE A 15 -1.83 -6.33 8.17
CA PHE A 15 -0.49 -5.78 8.29
C PHE A 15 0.57 -6.74 7.72
N ALA A 16 0.54 -8.01 8.11
CA ALA A 16 1.50 -9.02 7.65
C ALA A 16 1.46 -9.23 6.12
N ILE A 17 0.27 -9.24 5.51
CA ILE A 17 0.13 -9.31 4.05
C ILE A 17 0.76 -8.08 3.38
N THR A 18 0.46 -6.89 3.89
CA THR A 18 0.98 -5.64 3.32
C THR A 18 2.49 -5.55 3.44
N ASP A 19 3.04 -5.97 4.58
CA ASP A 19 4.47 -6.04 4.83
C ASP A 19 5.17 -7.05 3.89
N GLY A 20 4.59 -8.25 3.75
CA GLY A 20 5.09 -9.27 2.83
C GLY A 20 5.11 -8.80 1.37
N ILE A 21 4.03 -8.17 0.89
CA ILE A 21 3.98 -7.61 -0.47
C ILE A 21 5.02 -6.50 -0.65
N GLY A 22 5.20 -5.63 0.36
CA GLY A 22 6.22 -4.58 0.33
C GLY A 22 7.63 -5.14 0.16
N HIS A 23 7.97 -6.18 0.92
CA HIS A 23 9.27 -6.87 0.80
C HIS A 23 9.44 -7.57 -0.54
N LEU A 24 8.40 -8.25 -1.04
CA LEU A 24 8.42 -8.88 -2.37
C LEU A 24 8.67 -7.84 -3.46
N GLY A 25 8.00 -6.69 -3.40
CA GLY A 25 8.26 -5.56 -4.30
C GLY A 25 9.69 -5.06 -4.20
N GLY A 26 10.25 -4.98 -2.99
CA GLY A 26 11.65 -4.62 -2.74
C GLY A 26 12.66 -5.61 -3.34
N VAL A 27 12.33 -6.90 -3.42
CA VAL A 27 13.17 -7.92 -4.06
C VAL A 27 13.00 -7.93 -5.58
N ILE A 28 11.75 -7.87 -6.06
CA ILE A 28 11.43 -7.91 -7.50
C ILE A 28 11.89 -6.64 -8.22
N GLY A 29 11.81 -5.47 -7.56
CA GLY A 29 12.19 -4.18 -8.14
C GLY A 29 13.59 -4.16 -8.75
N PRO A 30 14.66 -4.46 -7.97
CA PRO A 30 16.02 -4.55 -8.49
C PRO A 30 16.20 -5.62 -9.59
N LEU A 31 15.50 -6.76 -9.48
CA LEU A 31 15.55 -7.83 -10.49
C LEU A 31 15.03 -7.36 -11.86
N LEU A 32 14.06 -6.45 -11.87
CA LEU A 32 13.54 -5.84 -13.10
C LEU A 32 14.35 -4.60 -13.51
N LEU A 33 14.82 -3.81 -12.54
CA LEU A 33 15.51 -2.56 -12.79
C LEU A 33 16.80 -2.76 -13.58
N PHE A 34 17.70 -3.65 -13.15
CA PHE A 34 19.01 -3.77 -13.78
C PHE A 34 18.93 -4.21 -15.26
N PRO A 35 18.15 -5.24 -15.65
CA PRO A 35 17.96 -5.55 -17.05
C PRO A 35 17.36 -4.39 -17.84
N LEU A 36 16.44 -3.63 -17.24
CA LEU A 36 15.79 -2.52 -17.91
C LEU A 36 16.78 -1.36 -18.15
N ILE A 37 17.71 -1.11 -17.23
CA ILE A 37 18.80 -0.15 -17.42
C ILE A 37 19.65 -0.51 -18.64
N GLU A 38 19.97 -1.80 -18.84
CA GLU A 38 20.75 -2.26 -20.00
C GLU A 38 20.01 -2.06 -21.33
N ILE A 39 18.67 -2.21 -21.34
CA ILE A 39 17.88 -2.15 -22.57
C ILE A 39 17.57 -0.71 -22.99
N ILE A 40 17.15 0.14 -22.04
CA ILE A 40 16.62 1.47 -22.35
C ILE A 40 17.42 2.61 -21.68
N GLY A 41 18.42 2.30 -20.88
CA GLY A 41 19.20 3.28 -20.13
C GLY A 41 18.62 3.61 -18.74
N PRO A 42 19.39 4.30 -17.89
CA PRO A 42 19.08 4.45 -16.48
C PRO A 42 17.83 5.30 -16.20
N LEU A 43 17.73 6.49 -16.82
CA LEU A 43 16.62 7.41 -16.59
C LEU A 43 15.26 6.80 -16.96
N PRO A 44 15.04 6.28 -18.18
CA PRO A 44 13.73 5.73 -18.53
C PRO A 44 13.40 4.45 -17.75
N ALA A 45 14.38 3.63 -17.36
CA ALA A 45 14.15 2.48 -16.50
C ALA A 45 13.61 2.89 -15.12
N TRP A 46 14.22 3.89 -14.50
CA TRP A 46 13.73 4.45 -13.24
C TRP A 46 12.36 5.12 -13.37
N VAL A 47 12.10 5.82 -14.48
CA VAL A 47 10.78 6.39 -14.75
C VAL A 47 9.74 5.28 -14.84
N ILE A 48 9.98 4.20 -15.59
CA ILE A 48 9.03 3.10 -15.73
C ILE A 48 8.75 2.42 -14.39
N LEU A 49 9.79 2.08 -13.61
CA LEU A 49 9.59 1.44 -12.31
C LEU A 49 8.99 2.39 -11.26
N GLY A 50 9.30 3.68 -11.33
CA GLY A 50 8.80 4.69 -10.39
C GLY A 50 7.39 5.18 -10.72
N LEU A 51 6.96 5.07 -11.98
CA LEU A 51 5.68 5.58 -12.47
C LEU A 51 4.47 5.10 -11.67
N PRO A 52 4.37 3.84 -11.18
CA PRO A 52 3.24 3.40 -10.37
C PRO A 52 3.08 4.15 -9.04
N ALA A 53 4.16 4.71 -8.47
CA ALA A 53 4.13 5.36 -7.15
C ALA A 53 3.17 6.58 -7.08
N PRO A 54 3.21 7.56 -8.00
CA PRO A 54 2.24 8.66 -8.00
C PRO A 54 0.80 8.20 -8.22
N PHE A 55 0.55 7.14 -9.00
CA PHE A 55 -0.81 6.59 -9.15
C PHE A 55 -1.32 5.95 -7.86
N ALA A 56 -0.46 5.19 -7.17
CA ALA A 56 -0.79 4.64 -5.86
C ALA A 56 -1.04 5.77 -4.84
N ALA A 57 -0.21 6.81 -4.83
CA ALA A 57 -0.39 7.98 -3.97
C ALA A 57 -1.73 8.70 -4.25
N ALA A 58 -2.06 8.93 -5.52
CA ALA A 58 -3.33 9.53 -5.92
C ALA A 58 -4.51 8.64 -5.50
N LEU A 59 -4.45 7.34 -5.75
CA LEU A 59 -5.50 6.40 -5.35
C LEU A 59 -5.71 6.44 -3.84
N LEU A 60 -4.65 6.34 -3.04
CA LEU A 60 -4.74 6.37 -1.58
C LEU A 60 -5.30 7.70 -1.09
N TRP A 61 -4.89 8.82 -1.70
CA TRP A 61 -5.36 10.16 -1.35
C TRP A 61 -6.88 10.31 -1.49
N PHE A 62 -7.48 9.71 -2.51
CA PHE A 62 -8.92 9.82 -2.77
C PHE A 62 -9.76 8.70 -2.14
N THR A 63 -9.16 7.57 -1.78
CA THR A 63 -9.92 6.39 -1.33
C THR A 63 -9.76 6.06 0.14
N ILE A 64 -8.64 6.41 0.77
CA ILE A 64 -8.36 6.04 2.15
C ILE A 64 -8.60 7.22 3.08
N PRO A 65 -9.47 7.09 4.10
CA PRO A 65 -9.69 8.16 5.05
C PRO A 65 -8.44 8.39 5.91
N LYS A 66 -8.29 9.63 6.39
CA LYS A 66 -7.20 10.00 7.30
C LYS A 66 -7.39 9.28 8.65
N THR A 67 -6.40 8.49 9.05
CA THR A 67 -6.37 7.77 10.33
C THR A 67 -5.64 8.54 11.44
N VAL A 68 -4.84 9.54 11.08
CA VAL A 68 -4.07 10.35 12.05
C VAL A 68 -5.02 11.17 12.94
N GLY A 69 -4.96 10.92 14.25
CA GLY A 69 -5.78 11.58 15.27
C GLY A 69 -7.16 10.95 15.47
N VAL A 70 -7.45 9.84 14.78
CA VAL A 70 -8.69 9.07 14.92
C VAL A 70 -8.49 7.96 15.94
N ARG A 71 -9.49 7.73 16.80
CA ARG A 71 -9.44 6.61 17.76
C ARG A 71 -9.59 5.28 17.05
N LEU A 72 -8.89 4.26 17.53
CA LEU A 72 -8.98 2.91 16.95
C LEU A 72 -10.39 2.31 17.07
N GLU A 73 -11.15 2.70 18.10
CA GLU A 73 -12.54 2.29 18.26
C GLU A 73 -13.42 2.81 17.11
N GLU A 74 -13.24 4.06 16.70
CA GLU A 74 -14.00 4.68 15.60
C GLU A 74 -13.74 3.96 14.26
N VAL A 75 -12.49 3.54 14.01
CA VAL A 75 -12.14 2.71 12.84
C VAL A 75 -12.85 1.35 12.89
N ASN A 76 -12.96 0.74 14.07
CA ASN A 76 -13.66 -0.53 14.25
C ASN A 76 -15.17 -0.39 14.10
N GLU A 77 -15.75 0.71 14.57
CA GLU A 77 -17.17 1.01 14.43
C GLU A 77 -17.56 1.20 12.96
N ALA A 78 -16.80 2.01 12.22
CA ALA A 78 -17.02 2.19 10.78
C ALA A 78 -16.94 0.86 9.99
N TYR A 79 -16.01 -0.03 10.37
CA TYR A 79 -15.94 -1.38 9.80
C TYR A 79 -17.20 -2.20 10.12
N ARG A 80 -17.67 -2.17 11.37
CA ARG A 80 -18.88 -2.90 11.81
C ARG A 80 -20.12 -2.42 11.09
N GLU A 81 -20.31 -1.10 10.97
CA GLU A 81 -21.44 -0.50 10.23
C GLU A 81 -21.44 -0.93 8.77
N GLY A 82 -20.28 -0.91 8.11
CA GLY A 82 -20.14 -1.37 6.73
C GLY A 82 -20.41 -2.86 6.53
N THR A 83 -20.12 -3.70 7.54
CA THR A 83 -20.47 -5.14 7.51
C THR A 83 -21.93 -5.43 7.85
N ALA A 84 -22.58 -4.60 8.67
CA ALA A 84 -23.96 -4.79 9.07
C ALA A 84 -24.98 -4.35 8.00
N GLN A 85 -24.55 -3.50 7.05
CA GLN A 85 -25.36 -3.06 5.91
C GLN A 85 -25.31 -4.01 4.68
N ARG A 86 -24.53 -5.09 4.74
CA ARG A 86 -24.38 -6.10 3.67
C ARG A 86 -25.01 -7.42 4.08
#